data_AF-A0A2W0B5A1-F1
#
_entry.id   AF-A0A2W0B5A1-F1
#
_cell.length_a   1.000
_cell.length_b   1.000
_cell.length_c   1.000
_cell.angle_alpha   90.00
_cell.angle_beta   90.00
_cell.angle_gamma   90.00
#
_symmetry.space_group_name_H-M   'P 1'
#
loop_
_entity.id
_entity.type
_entity.pdbx_description
1 polymer ?
#
loop_
_entity_poly.entity_id
_entity_poly.type
_entity_poly.pdbx_seq_one_letter_code
_entity_poly.pdbx_strand_id
1 'polypeptide(L)'
;MGRDGHPNTYLDTSGYGHDRVGMLEYAVKTIGPDRVLFGSDFSINCPATVIARIQNAFITEEQKRKILCENLQGLLRKAQGSV
;
A
#
# COMPACT_ATOMS: atom_id res chain seq x y z
N MET A 1 -12.01 3.89 10.52
CA MET A 1 -12.64 2.84 9.69
C MET A 1 -12.82 3.44 8.30
N GLY A 2 -12.17 2.87 7.27
CA GLY A 2 -12.23 3.39 5.90
C GLY A 2 -13.68 3.49 5.43
N ARG A 3 -14.03 4.59 4.76
CA ARG A 3 -15.41 4.95 4.40
C ARG A 3 -15.90 4.29 3.11
N ASP A 4 -15.18 3.32 2.58
CA ASP A 4 -15.56 2.61 1.36
C ASP A 4 -16.28 1.29 1.67
N GLY A 5 -17.30 0.96 0.88
CA GLY A 5 -18.13 -0.23 1.06
C GLY A 5 -17.49 -1.54 0.57
N HIS A 6 -16.16 -1.58 0.40
CA HIS A 6 -15.46 -2.67 -0.29
C HIS A 6 -14.33 -3.26 0.57
N PRO A 7 -14.66 -4.04 1.62
CA PRO A 7 -13.68 -4.51 2.61
C PRO A 7 -12.60 -5.45 2.05
N ASN A 8 -12.84 -6.05 0.89
CA ASN A 8 -11.93 -7.01 0.24
C ASN A 8 -11.12 -6.39 -0.91
N THR A 9 -11.19 -5.07 -1.08
CA THR A 9 -10.45 -4.36 -2.12
C THR A 9 -9.18 -3.74 -1.54
N TYR A 10 -8.09 -3.87 -2.29
CA TYR A 10 -6.77 -3.38 -1.94
C TYR A 10 -6.26 -2.46 -3.04
N LEU A 11 -5.45 -1.47 -2.67
CA LEU A 11 -4.78 -0.56 -3.58
C LEU A 11 -3.27 -0.75 -3.45
N ASP A 12 -2.54 -0.85 -4.55
CA ASP A 12 -1.08 -0.86 -4.51
C ASP A 12 -0.45 0.49 -4.88
N THR A 13 0.87 0.59 -4.70
CA THR A 13 1.66 1.77 -5.06
C THR A 13 2.28 1.66 -6.46
N SER A 14 1.71 0.87 -7.37
CA SER A 14 2.23 0.76 -8.73
C SER A 14 1.78 1.94 -9.61
N GLY A 15 2.44 2.12 -10.76
CA GLY A 15 2.06 3.08 -11.78
C GLY A 15 2.49 4.53 -11.49
N TYR A 16 1.63 5.50 -11.86
CA TYR A 16 1.92 6.93 -11.82
C TYR A 16 0.78 7.70 -11.10
N GLY A 17 1.06 8.92 -10.63
CA GLY A 17 0.08 9.82 -10.03
C GLY A 17 -0.07 9.70 -8.51
N HIS A 18 0.21 8.52 -7.96
CA HIS A 18 0.32 8.30 -6.52
C HIS A 18 1.70 8.79 -5.97
N ASP A 19 2.59 9.22 -6.87
CA ASP A 19 3.89 9.87 -6.62
C ASP A 19 3.81 11.33 -6.18
N ARG A 20 2.64 11.95 -6.35
CA ARG A 20 2.38 13.27 -5.79
C ARG A 20 2.40 13.20 -4.26
N VAL A 21 3.12 14.15 -3.65
CA VAL A 21 3.17 14.30 -2.19
C VAL A 21 1.76 14.36 -1.62
N GLY A 22 1.49 13.57 -0.58
CA GLY A 22 0.17 13.51 0.07
C GLY A 22 -0.76 12.42 -0.48
N MET A 23 -0.48 11.81 -1.64
CA MET A 23 -1.38 10.80 -2.20
C MET A 23 -1.35 9.48 -1.44
N LEU A 24 -0.18 9.06 -0.93
CA LEU A 24 -0.08 7.86 -0.10
C LEU A 24 -0.79 8.07 1.24
N GLU A 25 -0.60 9.22 1.86
CA GLU A 25 -1.28 9.65 3.08
C GLU A 25 -2.80 9.70 2.88
N TYR A 26 -3.24 10.25 1.74
CA TYR A 26 -4.65 10.27 1.36
C TYR A 26 -5.22 8.86 1.21
N ALA A 27 -4.50 7.95 0.54
CA ALA A 27 -4.92 6.55 0.42
C ALA A 27 -5.04 5.90 1.81
N VAL A 28 -3.99 5.99 2.64
CA VAL A 28 -3.98 5.45 4.01
C VAL A 28 -5.14 6.01 4.85
N LYS A 29 -5.41 7.32 4.76
CA LYS A 29 -6.52 7.97 5.47
C LYS A 29 -7.89 7.51 4.97
N THR A 30 -8.01 7.25 3.67
CA THR A 30 -9.29 6.96 3.01
C THR A 30 -9.70 5.51 3.16
N ILE A 31 -8.80 4.58 2.81
CA ILE A 31 -9.07 3.14 2.78
C ILE A 31 -8.49 2.40 3.99
N GLY A 32 -7.70 3.08 4.83
CA GLY A 32 -7.02 2.48 5.97
C GLY A 32 -5.68 1.84 5.58
N PRO A 33 -4.70 1.81 6.51
CA PRO A 33 -3.35 1.36 6.22
C PRO A 33 -3.25 -0.13 5.89
N ASP A 34 -4.16 -0.97 6.38
CA ASP A 34 -4.12 -2.43 6.20
C ASP A 34 -4.53 -2.89 4.77
N ARG A 35 -4.97 -1.95 3.93
CA ARG A 35 -5.44 -2.20 2.56
C ARG A 35 -4.61 -1.54 1.47
N VAL A 36 -3.47 -0.96 1.85
CA VAL A 36 -2.48 -0.41 0.91
C VAL A 36 -1.33 -1.40 0.77
N LEU A 37 -1.00 -1.80 -0.46
CA LEU A 37 0.03 -2.77 -0.79
C LEU A 37 1.22 -2.09 -1.47
N PHE A 38 2.42 -2.65 -1.32
CA PHE A 38 3.55 -2.28 -2.14
C PHE A 38 3.41 -2.87 -3.55
N GLY A 39 3.55 -2.02 -4.56
CA GLY A 39 3.73 -2.39 -5.95
C GLY A 39 4.70 -1.40 -6.59
N SER A 40 5.66 -1.86 -7.39
CA SER A 40 6.67 -1.00 -8.01
C SER A 40 6.47 -0.74 -9.49
N ASP A 41 5.62 -1.53 -10.15
CA ASP A 41 5.48 -1.54 -11.61
C ASP A 41 6.81 -1.81 -12.35
N PHE A 42 7.67 -2.65 -11.76
CA PHE A 42 8.91 -3.09 -12.41
C PHE A 42 8.58 -4.05 -13.57
N SER A 43 9.16 -3.91 -14.77
CA SER A 43 10.35 -3.11 -15.12
C SER A 43 10.10 -1.70 -15.68
N ILE A 44 8.84 -1.25 -15.74
CA ILE A 44 8.48 0.06 -16.28
C ILE A 44 9.03 1.18 -15.40
N ASN A 45 8.93 1.01 -14.08
CA ASN A 45 9.41 1.96 -13.07
C ASN A 45 10.55 1.39 -12.23
N CYS A 46 11.39 2.28 -11.69
CA CYS A 46 12.48 1.89 -10.79
C CYS A 46 11.96 1.63 -9.37
N PRO A 47 12.11 0.41 -8.81
CA PRO A 47 11.59 0.07 -7.49
C PRO A 47 12.11 0.97 -6.36
N ALA A 48 13.36 1.43 -6.48
CA ALA A 48 13.98 2.31 -5.49
C ALA A 48 13.19 3.61 -5.28
N THR A 49 12.55 4.13 -6.32
CA THR A 49 11.75 5.36 -6.24
C THR A 49 10.49 5.18 -5.40
N VAL A 50 9.80 4.05 -5.57
CA VAL A 50 8.59 3.73 -4.79
C VAL A 50 8.95 3.44 -3.33
N ILE A 51 10.04 2.71 -3.11
CA ILE A 51 10.56 2.45 -1.75
C ILE A 51 10.90 3.76 -1.05
N ALA A 52 11.68 4.64 -1.70
CA ALA A 52 12.07 5.92 -1.12
C ALA A 52 10.84 6.77 -0.77
N ARG A 53 9.80 6.77 -1.61
CA ARG A 53 8.55 7.49 -1.34
C ARG A 53 7.83 6.97 -0.11
N ILE A 54 7.69 5.65 0.04
CA ILE A 54 7.04 5.06 1.23
C ILE A 54 7.87 5.35 2.49
N GLN A 55 9.19 5.24 2.41
CA GLN A 55 10.08 5.52 3.53
C GLN A 55 9.98 6.98 4.01
N ASN A 56 9.80 7.92 3.09
CA ASN A 56 9.71 9.36 3.38
C ASN A 56 8.27 9.88 3.53
N ALA A 57 7.25 9.01 3.47
CA ALA A 57 5.86 9.41 3.63
C ALA A 57 5.54 9.84 5.06
N PHE A 58 4.61 10.77 5.21
CA PHE A 58 4.15 11.33 6.48
C PHE A 58 3.10 10.43 7.16
N ILE A 59 3.44 9.15 7.29
CA ILE A 59 2.68 8.10 7.97
C ILE A 59 3.56 7.43 9.02
N THR A 60 2.95 6.66 9.93
CA THR A 60 3.73 6.03 11.02
C THR A 60 4.64 4.92 10.50
N GLU A 61 5.73 4.63 11.21
CA GLU A 61 6.63 3.53 10.88
C GLU A 61 5.93 2.17 10.82
N GLU A 62 4.91 1.96 11.66
CA GLU A 62 4.04 0.79 11.59
C GLU A 62 3.30 0.72 10.25
N GLN A 63 2.71 1.84 9.80
CA GLN A 63 2.00 1.90 8.53
C GLN A 63 2.94 1.66 7.34
N LYS A 64 4.19 2.17 7.40
CA LYS A 64 5.21 1.90 6.38
C LYS A 64 5.55 0.42 6.29
N ARG A 65 5.78 -0.26 7.43
CA ARG A 65 6.05 -1.72 7.47
C ARG A 65 4.89 -2.53 6.89
N LYS A 66 3.66 -2.15 7.24
CA LYS A 66 2.44 -2.74 6.69
C LYS A 66 2.40 -2.67 5.17
N ILE A 67 2.61 -1.49 4.61
CA ILE A 67 2.58 -1.26 3.16
C ILE A 67 3.71 -1.99 2.46
N LEU A 68 4.94 -1.91 2.96
CA LEU A 68 6.11 -2.52 2.33
C LEU A 68 6.06 -4.05 2.27
N CYS A 69 5.38 -4.72 3.21
CA CYS A 69 5.40 -6.18 3.27
C CYS A 69 4.21 -6.83 4.00
N GLU A 70 3.90 -6.38 5.22
CA GLU A 70 3.04 -7.17 6.14
C GLU A 70 1.61 -7.34 5.61
N ASN A 71 1.08 -6.34 4.88
CA ASN A 71 -0.25 -6.39 4.28
C ASN A 71 -0.36 -7.47 3.19
N LEU A 72 0.63 -7.56 2.30
CA LEU A 72 0.64 -8.58 1.25
C LEU A 72 0.77 -9.97 1.87
N GLN A 73 1.66 -10.14 2.85
CA GLN A 73 1.77 -11.41 3.57
C GLN A 73 0.46 -11.80 4.26
N GLY A 74 -0.23 -10.83 4.88
CA GLY A 74 -1.54 -11.03 5.50
C GLY A 74 -2.61 -11.44 4.49
N LEU A 75 -2.64 -10.80 3.32
CA LEU A 75 -3.56 -11.14 2.24
C LEU A 75 -3.31 -12.55 1.69
N LEU A 76 -2.06 -12.92 1.45
CA LEU A 76 -1.69 -14.26 0.96
C LEU A 76 -2.04 -15.35 1.96
N ARG A 77 -1.82 -15.14 3.27
CA ARG A 77 -2.24 -16.10 4.32
C ARG A 77 -3.76 -16.30 4.32
N LYS A 78 -4.55 -15.24 4.17
CA LYS A 78 -6.02 -15.34 4.09
C LYS A 78 -6.45 -16.12 2.85
N ALA A 79 -5.81 -15.87 1.70
CA ALA A 79 -6.09 -16.57 0.46
C ALA A 79 -5.74 -18.07 0.53
N GLN A 80 -4.65 -18.41 1.22
CA GLN A 80 -4.20 -19.81 1.39
C GLN A 80 -5.02 -20.60 2.41
N GLY A 81 -5.58 -19.94 3.44
CA GLY A 81 -6.40 -20.58 4.49
C GLY A 81 -7.89 -20.67 4.17
N SER A 82 -8.32 -20.33 2.96
CA SER A 82 -9.73 -20.37 2.52
C SER A 82 -10.09 -21.64 1.75
N VAL A 83 -9.45 -22.77 2.09
CA VAL A 83 -9.82 -24.13 1.62
C VAL A 83 -10.64 -24.82 2.70
#